data_AF-A0A7C3N3V7-F1
#
_entry.id   AF-A0A7C3N3V7-F1
#
_cell.length_a   1.000
_cell.length_b   1.000
_cell.length_c   1.000
_cell.angle_alpha   90.00
_cell.angle_beta   90.00
_cell.angle_gamma   90.00
#
_symmetry.space_group_name_H-M   'P 1'
#
loop_
_entity.id
_entity.type
_entity.pdbx_description
1 polymer ?
#
loop_
_entity_poly.entity_id
_entity_poly.type
_entity_poly.pdbx_seq_one_letter_code
_entity_poly.pdbx_strand_id
1 'polypeptide(L)'
;MRMSLWFQVVVLAGVVFALAFSPAPPRSIIFPNDPEAVIDLKRDLGAKGDGIHDDTEALQRGIHMSCGRGTNRTKVLYIPNGIYRVTKTLIVNSPEDRSGIGPWIYGQSRDGVIIKLDDGANVGAVLQTHPRDENPGSADWFMRTIYNLTIDVGNNPNTDGIRFFSNNTGILKNVRVRGRGRIGINSFMGLNGPNLIQDVIVEGFEVGIRSEWMWGQTLSRVTIRNCRRVGLEVEGNTVAVENLVVENTPLAVHIKLPQDWFWWAGVVAIVGGRFVNGDPNGPAILNEGVLYARNVIVSGFKMAIRSKTPGGDVVGPKVSEYVSHEVKRLFDEAPPRAIKLPIKREPTVPWETNPQNWVCANDFGAVYGDNKDDTEAIQKAIDFAASRRKTVVYLRGIGGHDPNWYTLNGEVRVHGTVRHIIGLGFGRIIAGENGKFIVDDQSAPVVKFENIQAFGGRPPIVENRSKNRTLVLENCDLKVLGTGKGDIFVTNCPSHVEIRSKGQSLWARQLNPEGDSDIGLVINSGGNLWILGMKSEGRGVRIRTENGGRTEVFGVFMYGFGTPPEDNRPLFDIDNAQMCVMGIREIAFNAPTYNVKVRERRGNETREFRLKPGEHGWIGWALYSGW
;
A
#
# COMPACT_ATOMS: atom_id res chain seq x y z
N MET A 1 56.68 -14.32 49.37
CA MET A 1 57.69 -13.75 48.45
C MET A 1 56.96 -13.28 47.21
N ARG A 2 56.92 -11.95 47.04
CA ARG A 2 56.69 -11.10 45.84
C ARG A 2 55.93 -11.62 44.60
N MET A 3 55.03 -10.72 44.16
CA MET A 3 54.70 -10.30 42.78
C MET A 3 53.89 -11.27 41.91
N SER A 4 53.00 -10.88 41.00
CA SER A 4 52.09 -9.74 40.78
C SER A 4 51.59 -9.89 39.33
N LEU A 5 50.38 -9.38 39.05
CA LEU A 5 50.03 -8.59 37.86
C LEU A 5 49.24 -9.24 36.70
N TRP A 6 48.08 -8.62 36.47
CA TRP A 6 47.28 -8.43 35.24
C TRP A 6 46.03 -9.30 34.99
N PHE A 7 44.91 -8.76 35.47
CA PHE A 7 43.59 -8.89 34.85
C PHE A 7 43.60 -8.19 33.48
N GLN A 8 43.33 -8.92 32.40
CA GLN A 8 42.84 -8.33 31.15
C GLN A 8 41.31 -8.38 31.13
N VAL A 9 40.69 -7.22 31.28
CA VAL A 9 39.29 -6.99 30.93
C VAL A 9 39.23 -6.92 29.41
N VAL A 10 38.73 -7.99 28.78
CA VAL A 10 38.37 -7.96 27.37
C VAL A 10 37.08 -7.15 27.24
N VAL A 11 37.23 -5.90 26.80
CA VAL A 11 36.12 -5.07 26.31
C VAL A 11 35.63 -5.72 25.02
N LEU A 12 34.56 -6.52 25.11
CA LEU A 12 33.80 -6.96 23.94
C LEU A 12 33.07 -5.74 23.38
N ALA A 13 33.74 -4.99 22.49
CA ALA A 13 33.09 -4.03 21.63
C ALA A 13 32.15 -4.80 20.69
N GLY A 14 30.86 -4.77 20.99
CA GLY A 14 29.82 -5.35 20.17
C GLY A 14 29.75 -4.65 18.82
N VAL A 15 30.45 -5.20 17.83
CA VAL A 15 30.22 -4.91 16.41
C VAL A 15 28.84 -5.44 16.08
N VAL A 16 27.84 -4.56 16.13
CA VAL A 16 26.53 -4.81 15.55
C VAL A 16 26.75 -4.95 14.05
N PHE A 17 26.69 -6.18 13.55
CA PHE A 17 26.61 -6.44 12.12
C PHE A 17 25.46 -5.62 11.54
N ALA A 18 25.81 -4.58 10.79
CA ALA A 18 24.91 -3.98 9.83
C ALA A 18 24.60 -5.08 8.82
N LEU A 19 23.45 -5.73 8.97
CA LEU A 19 22.80 -6.39 7.84
C LEU A 19 22.40 -5.27 6.88
N ALA A 20 23.36 -4.84 6.06
CA ALA A 20 23.08 -4.21 4.80
C ALA A 20 22.23 -5.21 4.04
N PHE A 21 20.92 -4.97 4.00
CA PHE A 21 20.02 -5.73 3.16
C PHE A 21 20.54 -5.61 1.74
N SER A 22 21.18 -6.67 1.22
CA SER A 22 21.52 -6.74 -0.18
C SER A 22 20.21 -6.56 -0.96
N PRO A 23 20.08 -5.54 -1.82
CA PRO A 23 18.93 -5.45 -2.70
C PRO A 23 18.88 -6.75 -3.50
N ALA A 24 17.73 -7.43 -3.49
CA ALA A 24 17.51 -8.55 -4.38
C ALA A 24 17.92 -8.12 -5.81
N PRO A 25 18.56 -8.99 -6.61
CA PRO A 25 18.98 -8.65 -7.96
C PRO A 25 17.80 -8.03 -8.73
N PRO A 26 18.01 -6.96 -9.52
CA PRO A 26 16.94 -6.28 -10.21
C PRO A 26 16.19 -7.30 -11.06
N ARG A 27 14.92 -7.54 -10.69
CA ARG A 27 14.10 -8.55 -11.34
C ARG A 27 13.72 -8.04 -12.71
N SER A 28 14.39 -8.57 -13.74
CA SER A 28 13.87 -8.42 -15.10
C SER A 28 12.54 -9.16 -15.18
N ILE A 29 11.49 -8.45 -15.55
CA ILE A 29 10.18 -9.05 -15.84
C ILE A 29 9.96 -9.10 -17.34
N ILE A 30 9.13 -10.04 -17.79
CA ILE A 30 8.63 -10.11 -19.16
C ILE A 30 7.14 -10.48 -19.12
N PHE A 31 6.46 -10.28 -20.24
CA PHE A 31 5.08 -10.69 -20.43
C PHE A 31 4.94 -11.61 -21.66
N PRO A 32 3.85 -12.39 -21.77
CA PRO A 32 3.55 -13.12 -23.00
C PRO A 32 3.34 -12.16 -24.18
N ASN A 33 3.61 -12.64 -25.38
CA ASN A 33 3.33 -11.90 -26.61
C ASN A 33 1.84 -12.03 -26.99
N ASP A 34 0.97 -11.49 -26.15
CA ASP A 34 -0.48 -11.43 -26.38
C ASP A 34 -0.87 -9.97 -26.69
N PRO A 35 -1.11 -9.61 -27.96
CA PRO A 35 -1.42 -8.24 -28.35
C PRO A 35 -2.75 -7.73 -27.79
N GLU A 36 -3.63 -8.63 -27.33
CA GLU A 36 -4.88 -8.26 -26.67
C GLU A 36 -4.71 -7.95 -25.18
N ALA A 37 -3.56 -8.31 -24.58
CA ALA A 37 -3.29 -8.14 -23.16
C ALA A 37 -2.13 -7.18 -22.85
N VAL A 38 -1.17 -7.06 -23.76
CA VAL A 38 0.12 -6.40 -23.51
C VAL A 38 0.47 -5.49 -24.68
N ILE A 39 0.83 -4.26 -24.37
CA ILE A 39 1.41 -3.28 -25.28
C ILE A 39 2.89 -3.21 -24.95
N ASP A 40 3.76 -3.62 -25.87
CA ASP A 40 5.20 -3.41 -25.76
C ASP A 40 5.57 -2.05 -26.37
N LEU A 41 6.14 -1.17 -25.55
CA LEU A 41 6.42 0.21 -25.94
C LEU A 41 7.33 0.32 -27.17
N LYS A 42 8.32 -0.58 -27.35
CA LYS A 42 9.23 -0.53 -28.50
C LYS A 42 8.59 -1.18 -29.72
N ARG A 43 8.12 -2.42 -29.54
CA ARG A 43 7.57 -3.23 -30.65
C ARG A 43 6.31 -2.60 -31.24
N ASP A 44 5.39 -2.13 -30.40
CA ASP A 44 4.04 -1.73 -30.84
C ASP A 44 3.93 -0.21 -31.05
N LEU A 45 4.74 0.59 -30.34
CA LEU A 45 4.64 2.05 -30.36
C LEU A 45 5.90 2.74 -30.91
N GLY A 46 6.94 1.99 -31.28
CA GLY A 46 8.10 2.49 -32.01
C GLY A 46 9.07 3.33 -31.18
N ALA A 47 8.92 3.36 -29.85
CA ALA A 47 9.86 4.05 -28.96
C ALA A 47 11.29 3.49 -29.14
N LYS A 48 12.28 4.37 -29.10
CA LYS A 48 13.68 3.98 -29.30
C LYS A 48 14.32 3.52 -27.99
N GLY A 49 14.10 4.26 -26.91
CA GLY A 49 14.72 4.02 -25.62
C GLY A 49 16.25 4.10 -25.67
N ASP A 50 16.79 5.00 -26.49
CA ASP A 50 18.24 5.21 -26.71
C ASP A 50 18.80 6.46 -26.02
N GLY A 51 17.95 7.25 -25.36
CA GLY A 51 18.30 8.49 -24.67
C GLY A 51 18.50 9.70 -25.57
N ILE A 52 18.27 9.55 -26.88
CA ILE A 52 18.50 10.59 -27.89
C ILE A 52 17.16 10.99 -28.52
N HIS A 53 16.41 10.02 -29.04
CA HIS A 53 15.12 10.28 -29.66
C HIS A 53 14.08 10.65 -28.62
N ASP A 54 13.20 11.58 -28.97
CA ASP A 54 12.08 11.95 -28.12
C ASP A 54 11.02 10.84 -28.15
N ASP A 55 10.87 10.13 -27.04
CA ASP A 55 9.92 9.02 -26.87
C ASP A 55 8.62 9.48 -26.18
N THR A 56 8.41 10.79 -25.98
CA THR A 56 7.25 11.36 -25.27
C THR A 56 5.93 10.87 -25.84
N GLU A 57 5.73 10.98 -27.16
CA GLU A 57 4.46 10.61 -27.81
C GLU A 57 4.19 9.10 -27.75
N ALA A 58 5.24 8.27 -27.90
CA ALA A 58 5.10 6.82 -27.78
C ALA A 58 4.69 6.41 -26.36
N LEU A 59 5.35 6.98 -25.34
CA LEU A 59 5.01 6.76 -23.93
C LEU A 59 3.59 7.25 -23.61
N GLN A 60 3.24 8.47 -24.03
CA GLN A 60 1.93 9.06 -23.79
C GLN A 60 0.82 8.21 -24.41
N ARG A 61 1.01 7.75 -25.65
CA ARG A 61 0.07 6.85 -26.32
C ARG A 61 -0.04 5.51 -25.60
N GLY A 62 1.07 4.95 -25.13
CA GLY A 62 1.06 3.70 -24.35
C GLY A 62 0.29 3.82 -23.04
N ILE A 63 0.46 4.92 -22.32
CA ILE A 63 -0.28 5.22 -21.08
C ILE A 63 -1.78 5.28 -21.36
N HIS A 64 -2.18 6.03 -22.39
CA HIS A 64 -3.59 6.13 -22.81
C HIS A 64 -4.19 4.77 -23.19
N MET A 65 -3.48 3.97 -23.99
CA MET A 65 -3.94 2.64 -24.39
C MET A 65 -4.03 1.68 -23.20
N SER A 66 -3.13 1.78 -22.20
CA SER A 66 -3.22 0.99 -20.97
C SER A 66 -4.49 1.31 -20.17
N CYS A 67 -4.90 2.58 -20.15
CA CYS A 67 -6.19 3.04 -19.61
C CYS A 67 -7.40 2.69 -20.50
N GLY A 68 -7.21 1.96 -21.59
CA GLY A 68 -8.27 1.57 -22.53
C GLY A 68 -8.60 2.63 -23.60
N ARG A 69 -7.93 3.80 -23.61
CA ARG A 69 -8.22 4.85 -24.58
C ARG A 69 -7.65 4.52 -25.96
N GLY A 70 -8.46 4.69 -27.00
CA GLY A 70 -8.07 4.32 -28.37
C GLY A 70 -7.97 2.80 -28.59
N THR A 71 -8.55 2.00 -27.69
CA THR A 71 -8.61 0.54 -27.75
C THR A 71 -9.99 0.07 -27.27
N ASN A 72 -10.33 -1.20 -27.45
CA ASN A 72 -11.58 -1.78 -26.94
C ASN A 72 -11.49 -2.28 -25.49
N ARG A 73 -10.29 -2.30 -24.89
CA ARG A 73 -10.02 -2.87 -23.57
C ARG A 73 -8.72 -2.33 -22.97
N THR A 74 -8.63 -2.34 -21.65
CA THR A 74 -7.39 -2.06 -20.90
C THR A 74 -6.33 -3.13 -21.16
N LYS A 75 -5.05 -2.73 -21.10
CA LYS A 75 -3.89 -3.60 -21.32
C LYS A 75 -2.75 -3.21 -20.38
N VAL A 76 -1.80 -4.12 -20.17
CA VAL A 76 -0.51 -3.78 -19.57
C VAL A 76 0.31 -2.97 -20.57
N LEU A 77 0.90 -1.86 -20.13
CA LEU A 77 2.00 -1.20 -20.84
C LEU A 77 3.32 -1.77 -20.32
N TYR A 78 3.98 -2.58 -21.15
CA TYR A 78 5.31 -3.11 -20.88
C TYR A 78 6.38 -2.19 -21.49
N ILE A 79 7.35 -1.77 -20.67
CA ILE A 79 8.44 -0.89 -21.09
C ILE A 79 9.76 -1.67 -21.04
N PRO A 80 10.33 -2.09 -22.18
CA PRO A 80 11.64 -2.74 -22.21
C PRO A 80 12.75 -1.86 -21.64
N ASN A 81 13.88 -2.44 -21.22
CA ASN A 81 15.04 -1.66 -20.79
C ASN A 81 15.49 -0.67 -21.89
N GLY A 82 15.84 0.54 -21.48
CA GLY A 82 16.19 1.66 -22.33
C GLY A 82 16.16 2.99 -21.57
N ILE A 83 16.74 4.02 -22.19
CA ILE A 83 16.63 5.40 -21.71
C ILE A 83 15.63 6.10 -22.63
N TYR A 84 14.46 6.42 -22.12
CA TYR A 84 13.39 7.07 -22.86
C TYR A 84 13.44 8.57 -22.55
N ARG A 85 13.99 9.33 -23.48
CA ARG A 85 14.04 10.79 -23.37
C ARG A 85 12.63 11.34 -23.56
N VAL A 86 12.20 12.23 -22.67
CA VAL A 86 10.92 12.93 -22.75
C VAL A 86 11.13 14.44 -22.66
N THR A 87 10.28 15.19 -23.34
CA THR A 87 10.34 16.66 -23.41
C THR A 87 9.13 17.34 -22.77
N LYS A 88 8.10 16.57 -22.40
CA LYS A 88 6.86 17.04 -21.76
C LYS A 88 6.42 16.12 -20.63
N THR A 89 5.54 16.61 -19.77
CA THR A 89 4.85 15.81 -18.75
C THR A 89 4.11 14.64 -19.40
N LEU A 90 4.29 13.44 -18.87
CA LEU A 90 3.43 12.30 -19.16
C LEU A 90 2.20 12.35 -18.26
N ILE A 91 1.02 12.30 -18.87
CA ILE A 91 -0.25 12.49 -18.17
C ILE A 91 -1.09 11.21 -18.27
N VAL A 92 -1.62 10.74 -17.14
CA VAL A 92 -2.59 9.65 -17.12
C VAL A 92 -3.99 10.20 -17.35
N ASN A 93 -4.74 9.54 -18.24
CA ASN A 93 -6.10 9.92 -18.66
C ASN A 93 -6.16 11.34 -19.25
N SER A 94 -7.36 11.86 -19.48
CA SER A 94 -7.63 13.11 -20.19
C SER A 94 -8.38 14.12 -19.30
N PRO A 95 -8.19 15.44 -19.48
CA PRO A 95 -8.90 16.43 -18.68
C PRO A 95 -10.43 16.33 -18.78
N GLU A 96 -10.93 15.81 -19.89
CA GLU A 96 -12.36 15.58 -20.16
C GLU A 96 -12.94 14.42 -19.34
N ASP A 97 -12.10 13.52 -18.83
CA ASP A 97 -12.54 12.36 -18.05
C ASP A 97 -12.97 12.81 -16.65
N ARG A 98 -14.18 12.42 -16.21
CA ARG A 98 -14.67 12.70 -14.84
C ARG A 98 -14.06 11.76 -13.78
N SER A 99 -13.72 10.55 -14.20
CA SER A 99 -13.14 9.45 -13.42
C SER A 99 -12.30 8.57 -14.34
N GLY A 100 -11.55 7.60 -13.81
CA GLY A 100 -10.78 6.72 -14.68
C GLY A 100 -9.96 5.65 -13.96
N ILE A 101 -9.71 4.55 -14.67
CA ILE A 101 -8.95 3.39 -14.21
C ILE A 101 -7.54 3.34 -14.84
N GLY A 102 -6.65 2.54 -14.23
CA GLY A 102 -5.30 2.34 -14.75
C GLY A 102 -4.44 3.61 -14.71
N PRO A 103 -3.20 3.56 -15.19
CA PRO A 103 -2.65 2.54 -16.06
C PRO A 103 -2.06 1.37 -15.29
N TRP A 104 -1.72 0.31 -16.03
CA TRP A 104 -0.91 -0.83 -15.58
C TRP A 104 0.44 -0.77 -16.28
N ILE A 105 1.37 0.04 -15.74
CA ILE A 105 2.71 0.25 -16.28
C ILE A 105 3.70 -0.67 -15.59
N TYR A 106 4.41 -1.47 -16.39
CA TYR A 106 5.42 -2.40 -15.93
C TYR A 106 6.71 -2.19 -16.74
N GLY A 107 7.73 -1.61 -16.11
CA GLY A 107 9.07 -1.59 -16.66
C GLY A 107 9.73 -2.96 -16.55
N GLN A 108 10.57 -3.31 -17.53
CA GLN A 108 11.34 -4.55 -17.51
C GLN A 108 12.20 -4.63 -16.25
N SER A 109 12.85 -3.54 -15.82
CA SER A 109 13.57 -3.47 -14.56
C SER A 109 13.72 -2.02 -14.07
N ARG A 110 13.74 -1.82 -12.75
CA ARG A 110 13.86 -0.47 -12.14
C ARG A 110 15.03 0.33 -12.69
N ASP A 111 16.20 -0.30 -12.74
CA ASP A 111 17.45 0.39 -13.06
C ASP A 111 17.77 0.38 -14.57
N GLY A 112 17.08 -0.48 -15.35
CA GLY A 112 17.24 -0.56 -16.80
C GLY A 112 16.21 0.23 -17.61
N VAL A 113 15.05 0.56 -17.02
CA VAL A 113 14.04 1.45 -17.62
C VAL A 113 14.19 2.84 -17.01
N ILE A 114 14.65 3.81 -17.79
CA ILE A 114 14.86 5.19 -17.33
C ILE A 114 14.04 6.12 -18.21
N ILE A 115 12.98 6.72 -17.66
CA ILE A 115 12.26 7.82 -18.31
C ILE A 115 12.92 9.12 -17.86
N LYS A 116 13.58 9.83 -18.78
CA LYS A 116 14.42 10.99 -18.46
C LYS A 116 13.87 12.26 -19.12
N LEU A 117 13.55 13.25 -18.30
CA LEU A 117 13.20 14.59 -18.76
C LEU A 117 14.45 15.37 -19.18
N ASP A 118 14.34 16.17 -20.24
CA ASP A 118 15.38 17.11 -20.65
C ASP A 118 15.71 18.14 -19.58
N ASP A 119 16.98 18.50 -19.46
CA ASP A 119 17.43 19.58 -18.59
C ASP A 119 16.88 20.93 -19.09
N GLY A 120 16.42 21.77 -18.16
CA GLY A 120 15.81 23.07 -18.49
C GLY A 120 14.36 23.01 -19.00
N ALA A 121 13.72 21.84 -18.99
CA ALA A 121 12.31 21.70 -19.34
C ALA A 121 11.40 22.48 -18.38
N ASN A 122 10.44 23.22 -18.94
CA ASN A 122 9.49 24.01 -18.17
C ASN A 122 8.17 23.26 -17.96
N VAL A 123 8.19 22.21 -17.13
CA VAL A 123 7.01 21.37 -16.84
C VAL A 123 6.81 21.18 -15.33
N GLY A 124 5.56 20.93 -14.93
CA GLY A 124 5.20 20.75 -13.51
C GLY A 124 5.64 19.42 -12.90
N ALA A 125 5.72 18.36 -13.69
CA ALA A 125 6.21 17.03 -13.28
C ALA A 125 6.72 16.23 -14.48
N VAL A 126 7.50 15.16 -14.25
CA VAL A 126 7.81 14.17 -15.31
C VAL A 126 6.59 13.29 -15.58
N LEU A 127 5.97 12.77 -14.51
CA LEU A 127 4.78 11.94 -14.57
C LEU A 127 3.68 12.48 -13.64
N GLN A 128 2.48 12.62 -14.17
CA GLN A 128 1.29 12.99 -13.41
C GLN A 128 0.19 11.95 -13.60
N THR A 129 -0.27 11.33 -12.50
CA THR A 129 -1.26 10.24 -12.57
C THR A 129 -2.72 10.71 -12.52
N HIS A 130 -2.93 12.01 -12.71
CA HIS A 130 -4.22 12.68 -12.86
C HIS A 130 -4.15 13.66 -14.03
N PRO A 131 -5.22 13.87 -14.81
CA PRO A 131 -5.17 14.74 -15.98
C PRO A 131 -5.19 16.24 -15.68
N ARG A 132 -5.46 16.63 -14.43
CA ARG A 132 -5.60 18.04 -14.00
C ARG A 132 -4.67 18.35 -12.83
N ASP A 133 -4.25 19.60 -12.72
CA ASP A 133 -3.40 20.11 -11.64
C ASP A 133 -4.17 20.52 -10.39
N GLU A 134 -5.44 20.85 -10.55
CA GLU A 134 -6.36 21.28 -9.51
C GLU A 134 -7.74 20.69 -9.77
N ASN A 135 -8.62 20.76 -8.76
CA ASN A 135 -10.01 20.34 -8.84
C ASN A 135 -10.16 18.88 -9.36
N PRO A 136 -10.00 17.87 -8.49
CA PRO A 136 -10.00 16.46 -8.89
C PRO A 136 -11.30 16.03 -9.57
N GLY A 137 -12.41 16.72 -9.28
CA GLY A 137 -13.74 16.48 -9.84
C GLY A 137 -14.42 15.23 -9.26
N SER A 138 -13.71 14.10 -9.22
CA SER A 138 -14.11 12.88 -8.51
C SER A 138 -12.92 12.29 -7.74
N ALA A 139 -13.22 11.43 -6.77
CA ALA A 139 -12.27 10.53 -6.15
C ALA A 139 -12.13 9.19 -6.90
N ASP A 140 -12.87 8.97 -7.98
CA ASP A 140 -12.90 7.68 -8.68
C ASP A 140 -11.74 7.51 -9.67
N TRP A 141 -10.52 7.69 -9.17
CA TRP A 141 -9.28 7.54 -9.93
C TRP A 141 -8.49 6.34 -9.41
N PHE A 142 -8.90 5.17 -9.88
CA PHE A 142 -8.49 3.89 -9.30
C PHE A 142 -7.39 3.18 -10.10
N MET A 143 -6.77 2.21 -9.46
CA MET A 143 -5.89 1.20 -10.06
C MET A 143 -4.64 1.77 -10.75
N ARG A 144 -4.06 2.86 -10.24
CA ARG A 144 -2.76 3.36 -10.71
C ARG A 144 -1.67 2.36 -10.33
N THR A 145 -1.17 1.62 -11.31
CA THR A 145 -0.23 0.52 -11.10
C THR A 145 1.05 0.83 -11.85
N ILE A 146 2.13 1.14 -11.11
CA ILE A 146 3.43 1.52 -11.71
C ILE A 146 4.55 0.72 -11.04
N TYR A 147 5.23 -0.11 -11.84
CA TYR A 147 6.24 -1.05 -11.39
C TYR A 147 7.57 -0.87 -12.13
N ASN A 148 8.69 -1.08 -11.42
CA ASN A 148 9.99 -1.41 -12.00
C ASN A 148 10.53 -0.38 -13.02
N LEU A 149 10.54 0.90 -12.68
CA LEU A 149 11.15 1.93 -13.54
C LEU A 149 11.87 3.03 -12.75
N THR A 150 12.68 3.81 -13.44
CA THR A 150 13.29 5.04 -12.94
C THR A 150 12.65 6.25 -13.63
N ILE A 151 12.19 7.22 -12.83
CA ILE A 151 11.88 8.58 -13.28
C ILE A 151 13.10 9.46 -12.96
N ASP A 152 13.68 10.06 -14.00
CA ASP A 152 14.82 10.97 -13.90
C ASP A 152 14.38 12.38 -14.31
N VAL A 153 14.31 13.29 -13.34
CA VAL A 153 13.85 14.67 -13.57
C VAL A 153 14.93 15.54 -14.21
N GLY A 154 16.16 15.05 -14.38
CA GLY A 154 17.27 15.87 -14.87
C GLY A 154 17.59 17.02 -13.91
N ASN A 155 17.95 18.18 -14.47
CA ASN A 155 18.24 19.41 -13.76
C ASN A 155 17.11 20.45 -13.94
N ASN A 156 15.99 20.23 -13.25
CA ASN A 156 14.78 21.04 -13.36
C ASN A 156 14.23 21.43 -11.97
N PRO A 157 14.79 22.46 -11.29
CA PRO A 157 14.50 22.79 -9.88
C PRO A 157 13.03 23.02 -9.52
N ASN A 158 12.19 23.37 -10.49
CA ASN A 158 10.77 23.68 -10.31
C ASN A 158 9.84 22.51 -10.66
N THR A 159 10.41 21.36 -11.07
CA THR A 159 9.68 20.20 -11.57
C THR A 159 9.63 19.09 -10.53
N ASP A 160 8.46 18.49 -10.35
CA ASP A 160 8.31 17.30 -9.50
C ASP A 160 8.71 16.03 -10.28
N GLY A 161 9.18 14.99 -9.57
CA GLY A 161 9.41 13.69 -10.22
C GLY A 161 8.08 13.07 -10.63
N ILE A 162 7.27 12.69 -9.63
CA ILE A 162 5.94 12.11 -9.83
C ILE A 162 4.90 12.88 -9.01
N ARG A 163 3.87 13.38 -9.69
CA ARG A 163 2.62 13.83 -9.07
C ARG A 163 1.66 12.64 -9.01
N PHE A 164 1.65 11.97 -7.86
CA PHE A 164 0.98 10.69 -7.66
C PHE A 164 -0.40 10.87 -7.02
N PHE A 165 -1.43 10.75 -7.83
CA PHE A 165 -2.83 10.68 -7.47
C PHE A 165 -3.37 9.27 -7.72
N SER A 166 -3.89 8.62 -6.69
CA SER A 166 -4.62 7.36 -6.81
C SER A 166 -5.43 7.08 -5.56
N ASN A 167 -6.58 6.46 -5.75
CA ASN A 167 -7.49 6.10 -4.67
C ASN A 167 -7.78 4.59 -4.66
N ASN A 168 -8.15 4.08 -3.50
CA ASN A 168 -8.56 2.71 -3.18
C ASN A 168 -7.50 1.64 -3.49
N THR A 169 -7.18 1.43 -4.76
CA THR A 169 -6.08 0.59 -5.26
C THR A 169 -5.10 1.47 -6.02
N GLY A 170 -3.91 1.72 -5.49
CA GLY A 170 -2.91 2.56 -6.16
C GLY A 170 -1.51 2.33 -5.63
N ILE A 171 -0.57 1.98 -6.51
CA ILE A 171 0.78 1.59 -6.10
C ILE A 171 1.90 2.14 -6.99
N LEU A 172 2.94 2.66 -6.34
CA LEU A 172 4.29 2.78 -6.89
C LEU A 172 5.16 1.70 -6.26
N LYS A 173 5.63 0.72 -7.05
CA LYS A 173 6.41 -0.40 -6.52
C LYS A 173 7.74 -0.62 -7.24
N ASN A 174 8.82 -0.71 -6.45
CA ASN A 174 10.18 -0.87 -6.99
C ASN A 174 10.52 0.20 -8.04
N VAL A 175 10.20 1.46 -7.70
CA VAL A 175 10.44 2.64 -8.54
C VAL A 175 11.60 3.45 -7.96
N ARG A 176 12.43 4.04 -8.83
CA ARG A 176 13.39 5.08 -8.42
C ARG A 176 12.94 6.42 -8.99
N VAL A 177 13.03 7.47 -8.18
CA VAL A 177 12.83 8.85 -8.61
C VAL A 177 14.10 9.63 -8.27
N ARG A 178 14.75 10.25 -9.26
CA ARG A 178 16.04 10.92 -9.05
C ARG A 178 16.20 12.23 -9.82
N GLY A 179 17.13 13.06 -9.36
CA GLY A 179 17.63 14.24 -10.06
C GLY A 179 17.52 15.53 -9.24
N ARG A 180 17.69 16.68 -9.88
CA ARG A 180 17.57 18.01 -9.25
C ARG A 180 16.21 18.61 -9.59
N GLY A 181 15.17 18.14 -8.88
CA GLY A 181 13.82 18.66 -8.93
C GLY A 181 13.37 19.38 -7.66
N ARG A 182 12.06 19.69 -7.61
CA ARG A 182 11.37 20.29 -6.45
C ARG A 182 10.96 19.23 -5.43
N ILE A 183 10.03 18.34 -5.80
CA ILE A 183 9.53 17.24 -4.96
C ILE A 183 9.70 15.91 -5.69
N GLY A 184 10.24 14.88 -5.04
CA GLY A 184 10.38 13.56 -5.64
C GLY A 184 9.02 12.93 -5.94
N ILE A 185 8.21 12.69 -4.91
CA ILE A 185 6.83 12.20 -5.04
C ILE A 185 5.88 13.12 -4.30
N ASN A 186 4.85 13.60 -5.01
CA ASN A 186 3.97 14.65 -4.56
C ASN A 186 2.51 14.21 -4.65
N SER A 187 1.72 14.34 -3.56
CA SER A 187 0.27 14.09 -3.58
C SER A 187 -0.54 15.18 -4.29
N PHE A 188 0.02 16.39 -4.37
CA PHE A 188 -0.34 17.61 -5.11
C PHE A 188 -1.79 18.15 -5.08
N MET A 189 -2.81 17.37 -4.72
CA MET A 189 -4.22 17.76 -4.78
C MET A 189 -5.09 16.99 -3.77
N GLY A 190 -6.22 17.60 -3.36
CA GLY A 190 -7.22 16.98 -2.47
C GLY A 190 -7.98 15.80 -3.09
N LEU A 191 -8.71 15.05 -2.26
CA LEU A 191 -9.38 13.77 -2.59
C LEU A 191 -8.45 12.64 -3.02
N ASN A 192 -7.13 12.81 -2.94
CA ASN A 192 -6.16 11.76 -3.22
C ASN A 192 -6.13 10.74 -2.05
N GLY A 193 -5.74 9.51 -2.29
CA GLY A 193 -5.64 8.44 -1.31
C GLY A 193 -6.93 7.62 -1.12
N PRO A 194 -6.83 6.45 -0.49
CA PRO A 194 -5.59 5.84 -0.02
C PRO A 194 -4.74 5.28 -1.16
N ASN A 195 -3.42 5.31 -1.00
CA ASN A 195 -2.46 4.68 -1.93
C ASN A 195 -1.18 4.19 -1.22
N LEU A 196 -0.38 3.41 -1.94
CA LEU A 196 0.83 2.75 -1.46
C LEU A 196 2.08 3.16 -2.26
N ILE A 197 3.15 3.49 -1.55
CA ILE A 197 4.50 3.63 -2.09
C ILE A 197 5.36 2.54 -1.45
N GLN A 198 5.83 1.58 -2.24
CA GLN A 198 6.50 0.38 -1.75
C GLN A 198 7.84 0.10 -2.45
N ASP A 199 8.89 -0.19 -1.69
CA ASP A 199 10.22 -0.49 -2.23
C ASP A 199 10.77 0.63 -3.15
N VAL A 200 10.47 1.88 -2.82
CA VAL A 200 10.81 3.07 -3.64
C VAL A 200 12.06 3.76 -3.13
N ILE A 201 12.86 4.28 -4.07
CA ILE A 201 14.03 5.12 -3.79
C ILE A 201 13.79 6.52 -4.34
N VAL A 202 13.93 7.55 -3.51
CA VAL A 202 13.93 8.96 -3.92
C VAL A 202 15.30 9.58 -3.65
N GLU A 203 15.90 10.20 -4.68
CA GLU A 203 17.27 10.72 -4.62
C GLU A 203 17.39 12.13 -5.17
N GLY A 204 17.84 13.06 -4.35
CA GLY A 204 17.88 14.49 -4.72
C GLY A 204 16.61 15.22 -4.28
N PHE A 205 16.20 16.26 -5.00
CA PHE A 205 15.05 17.13 -4.68
C PHE A 205 15.20 18.04 -3.45
N GLU A 206 14.32 19.05 -3.31
CA GLU A 206 14.17 19.80 -2.05
C GLU A 206 13.46 18.92 -1.01
N VAL A 207 12.38 18.26 -1.44
CA VAL A 207 11.57 17.36 -0.63
C VAL A 207 11.55 15.98 -1.28
N GLY A 208 11.80 14.93 -0.50
CA GLY A 208 11.70 13.57 -1.00
C GLY A 208 10.25 13.19 -1.33
N ILE A 209 9.41 13.11 -0.30
CA ILE A 209 7.98 12.78 -0.43
C ILE A 209 7.15 13.82 0.32
N ARG A 210 6.13 14.37 -0.34
CA ARG A 210 5.12 15.22 0.27
C ARG A 210 3.77 14.52 0.26
N SER A 211 3.17 14.42 1.45
CA SER A 211 1.86 13.86 1.70
C SER A 211 0.97 14.92 2.34
N GLU A 212 0.10 15.52 1.54
CA GLU A 212 -0.70 16.70 1.89
C GLU A 212 -2.19 16.52 1.52
N TRP A 213 -3.10 16.77 2.46
CA TRP A 213 -4.57 16.84 2.24
C TRP A 213 -5.19 15.63 1.51
N MET A 214 -4.82 14.43 1.94
CA MET A 214 -5.27 13.15 1.35
C MET A 214 -6.14 12.33 2.32
N TRP A 215 -6.71 11.23 1.82
CA TRP A 215 -7.48 10.23 2.55
C TRP A 215 -6.62 9.03 3.01
N GLY A 216 -5.39 9.31 3.42
CA GLY A 216 -4.43 8.31 3.86
C GLY A 216 -3.33 8.00 2.83
N GLN A 217 -2.14 7.67 3.31
CA GLN A 217 -1.04 7.13 2.48
C GLN A 217 -0.24 6.08 3.26
N THR A 218 0.22 5.05 2.55
CA THR A 218 1.07 4.00 3.12
C THR A 218 2.45 4.03 2.47
N LEU A 219 3.51 4.06 3.28
CA LEU A 219 4.91 3.98 2.84
C LEU A 219 5.54 2.69 3.39
N SER A 220 6.00 1.81 2.51
CA SER A 220 6.59 0.53 2.88
C SER A 220 7.97 0.37 2.28
N ARG A 221 9.01 0.37 3.12
CA ARG A 221 10.41 0.16 2.70
C ARG A 221 10.86 1.21 1.67
N VAL A 222 10.65 2.48 2.03
CA VAL A 222 11.05 3.63 1.23
C VAL A 222 12.42 4.12 1.67
N THR A 223 13.28 4.44 0.71
CA THR A 223 14.58 5.09 0.95
C THR A 223 14.59 6.47 0.32
N ILE A 224 14.91 7.49 1.11
CA ILE A 224 15.03 8.88 0.67
C ILE A 224 16.44 9.34 0.96
N ARG A 225 17.13 9.95 -0.01
CA ARG A 225 18.49 10.44 0.23
C ARG A 225 18.86 11.67 -0.57
N ASN A 226 19.80 12.43 -0.01
CA ASN A 226 20.36 13.62 -0.64
C ASN A 226 19.30 14.69 -0.98
N CYS A 227 18.21 14.76 -0.21
CA CYS A 227 17.24 15.85 -0.33
C CYS A 227 17.82 17.11 0.35
N ARG A 228 17.56 18.29 -0.23
CA ARG A 228 18.15 19.56 0.24
C ARG A 228 17.41 20.17 1.44
N ARG A 229 16.17 19.76 1.72
CA ARG A 229 15.36 20.28 2.84
C ARG A 229 14.81 19.18 3.73
N VAL A 230 13.89 18.35 3.22
CA VAL A 230 13.14 17.35 4.02
C VAL A 230 13.05 16.01 3.30
N GLY A 231 13.16 14.91 4.04
CA GLY A 231 12.90 13.58 3.53
C GLY A 231 11.40 13.35 3.28
N LEU A 232 10.64 13.16 4.35
CA LEU A 232 9.19 13.00 4.35
C LEU A 232 8.50 14.20 5.01
N GLU A 233 7.61 14.86 4.28
CA GLU A 233 6.78 15.96 4.78
C GLU A 233 5.30 15.54 4.80
N VAL A 234 4.64 15.65 5.95
CA VAL A 234 3.25 15.24 6.17
C VAL A 234 2.43 16.38 6.77
N GLU A 235 1.29 16.70 6.15
CA GLU A 235 0.37 17.75 6.59
C GLU A 235 -1.07 17.36 6.23
N GLY A 236 -2.04 17.58 7.14
CA GLY A 236 -3.46 17.34 6.82
C GLY A 236 -3.82 15.91 6.40
N ASN A 237 -2.97 14.91 6.69
CA ASN A 237 -3.15 13.53 6.23
C ASN A 237 -2.85 12.50 7.34
N THR A 238 -3.23 11.24 7.12
CA THR A 238 -2.79 10.07 7.90
C THR A 238 -1.77 9.25 7.11
N VAL A 239 -0.59 9.01 7.68
CA VAL A 239 0.48 8.28 7.00
C VAL A 239 0.98 7.11 7.84
N ALA A 240 0.86 5.91 7.30
CA ALA A 240 1.47 4.71 7.86
C ALA A 240 2.83 4.46 7.21
N VAL A 241 3.86 4.21 8.02
CA VAL A 241 5.24 4.05 7.56
C VAL A 241 5.87 2.80 8.16
N GLU A 242 6.36 1.89 7.32
CA GLU A 242 7.29 0.84 7.76
C GLU A 242 8.67 0.99 7.11
N ASN A 243 9.72 0.75 7.89
CA ASN A 243 11.11 0.66 7.42
C ASN A 243 11.54 1.85 6.53
N LEU A 244 11.27 3.08 6.96
CA LEU A 244 11.72 4.28 6.26
C LEU A 244 13.20 4.52 6.50
N VAL A 245 13.96 4.70 5.43
CA VAL A 245 15.36 5.10 5.47
C VAL A 245 15.47 6.54 4.96
N VAL A 246 16.12 7.42 5.72
CA VAL A 246 16.48 8.76 5.26
C VAL A 246 17.96 9.02 5.49
N GLU A 247 18.69 9.41 4.44
CA GLU A 247 20.14 9.61 4.47
C GLU A 247 20.54 10.96 3.88
N ASN A 248 21.55 11.61 4.46
CA ASN A 248 22.17 12.83 3.90
C ASN A 248 21.13 13.92 3.58
N THR A 249 20.17 14.12 4.49
CA THR A 249 19.05 15.04 4.32
C THR A 249 18.86 15.81 5.62
N PRO A 250 18.78 17.17 5.60
CA PRO A 250 18.81 17.97 6.83
C PRO A 250 17.76 17.58 7.87
N LEU A 251 16.53 17.32 7.44
CA LEU A 251 15.42 16.86 8.30
C LEU A 251 14.81 15.58 7.72
N ALA A 252 14.76 14.50 8.50
CA ALA A 252 14.26 13.23 7.98
C ALA A 252 12.74 13.20 7.83
N VAL A 253 12.01 13.62 8.86
CA VAL A 253 10.53 13.66 8.86
C VAL A 253 10.05 14.97 9.47
N HIS A 254 9.11 15.63 8.77
CA HIS A 254 8.38 16.79 9.29
C HIS A 254 6.89 16.48 9.31
N ILE A 255 6.29 16.50 10.51
CA ILE A 255 4.85 16.36 10.73
C ILE A 255 4.32 17.74 11.09
N LYS A 256 3.60 18.36 10.16
CA LYS A 256 3.15 19.75 10.26
C LYS A 256 1.76 19.86 10.87
N LEU A 257 1.55 20.98 11.55
CA LEU A 257 0.24 21.49 11.95
C LEU A 257 -0.08 22.70 11.08
N PRO A 258 -1.05 22.60 10.15
CA PRO A 258 -1.48 23.76 9.37
C PRO A 258 -2.32 24.71 10.23
N GLN A 259 -1.96 26.00 10.22
CA GLN A 259 -2.78 27.14 10.68
C GLN A 259 -3.44 26.98 12.07
N ASP A 260 -2.73 26.39 13.04
CA ASP A 260 -3.20 26.11 14.41
C ASP A 260 -4.47 25.25 14.52
N TRP A 261 -4.89 24.58 13.44
CA TRP A 261 -6.07 23.73 13.48
C TRP A 261 -5.69 22.32 13.90
N PHE A 262 -5.76 22.04 15.21
CA PHE A 262 -5.36 20.76 15.81
C PHE A 262 -5.88 19.53 15.03
N TRP A 263 -7.14 19.57 14.59
CA TRP A 263 -7.77 18.48 13.83
C TRP A 263 -7.19 18.25 12.43
N TRP A 264 -6.34 19.14 11.92
CA TRP A 264 -5.73 19.06 10.59
C TRP A 264 -4.22 18.82 10.64
N ALA A 265 -3.67 18.51 11.82
CA ALA A 265 -2.28 18.07 11.95
C ALA A 265 -2.01 16.75 11.19
N GLY A 266 -0.78 16.53 10.73
CA GLY A 266 -0.39 15.19 10.27
C GLY A 266 -0.60 14.13 11.37
N VAL A 267 -1.17 12.97 11.02
CA VAL A 267 -1.28 11.79 11.87
C VAL A 267 -0.37 10.71 11.31
N VAL A 268 0.72 10.39 12.00
CA VAL A 268 1.76 9.48 11.48
C VAL A 268 2.00 8.32 12.43
N ALA A 269 2.07 7.12 11.86
CA ALA A 269 2.48 5.91 12.57
C ALA A 269 3.71 5.30 11.89
N ILE A 270 4.86 5.31 12.57
CA ILE A 270 6.14 4.79 12.08
C ILE A 270 6.51 3.51 12.82
N VAL A 271 6.79 2.44 12.08
CA VAL A 271 7.35 1.19 12.60
C VAL A 271 8.60 0.81 11.83
N GLY A 272 9.76 0.96 12.47
CA GLY A 272 11.04 0.81 11.80
C GLY A 272 11.43 2.10 11.06
N GLY A 273 12.52 2.73 11.49
CA GLY A 273 13.08 3.91 10.83
C GLY A 273 14.59 3.97 11.02
N ARG A 274 15.32 4.39 9.98
CA ARG A 274 16.77 4.61 10.04
C ARG A 274 17.10 5.97 9.43
N PHE A 275 17.47 6.93 10.27
CA PHE A 275 17.77 8.30 9.86
C PHE A 275 19.23 8.62 10.13
N VAL A 276 19.99 8.95 9.08
CA VAL A 276 21.45 9.03 9.14
C VAL A 276 21.96 10.29 8.44
N ASN A 277 22.92 10.98 9.08
CA ASN A 277 23.64 12.12 8.52
C ASN A 277 22.73 13.30 8.09
N GLY A 278 21.91 13.82 9.01
CA GLY A 278 21.17 15.07 8.75
C GLY A 278 21.83 16.28 9.39
N ASP A 279 21.02 17.27 9.79
CA ASP A 279 21.53 18.45 10.49
C ASP A 279 22.06 18.06 11.89
N PRO A 280 23.36 18.21 12.18
CA PRO A 280 23.93 17.88 13.48
C PRO A 280 23.42 18.77 14.62
N ASN A 281 22.74 19.88 14.32
CA ASN A 281 22.10 20.76 15.30
C ASN A 281 20.57 20.56 15.38
N GLY A 282 20.00 19.81 14.44
CA GLY A 282 18.57 19.60 14.27
C GLY A 282 18.08 18.25 14.79
N PRO A 283 16.75 18.04 14.83
CA PRO A 283 16.14 16.76 15.10
C PRO A 283 16.05 15.89 13.84
N ALA A 284 15.99 14.57 13.99
CA ALA A 284 15.63 13.68 12.87
C ALA A 284 14.13 13.76 12.53
N ILE A 285 13.26 13.76 13.54
CA ILE A 285 11.82 13.99 13.39
C ILE A 285 11.45 15.31 14.06
N LEU A 286 10.85 16.22 13.30
CA LEU A 286 10.14 17.39 13.84
C LEU A 286 8.64 17.08 13.87
N ASN A 287 8.08 16.96 15.07
CA ASN A 287 6.67 16.62 15.27
C ASN A 287 5.87 17.79 15.83
N GLU A 288 4.89 18.23 15.06
CA GLU A 288 3.91 19.25 15.47
C GLU A 288 2.47 18.67 15.51
N GLY A 289 2.31 17.39 15.16
CA GLY A 289 1.01 16.70 15.09
C GLY A 289 0.95 15.40 15.89
N VAL A 290 0.19 14.42 15.40
CA VAL A 290 0.01 13.13 16.08
C VAL A 290 1.05 12.14 15.55
N LEU A 291 1.82 11.54 16.46
CA LEU A 291 2.89 10.61 16.13
C LEU A 291 2.86 9.41 17.07
N TYR A 292 2.82 8.22 16.45
CA TYR A 292 3.30 6.99 17.06
C TYR A 292 4.58 6.57 16.34
N ALA A 293 5.64 6.25 17.07
CA ALA A 293 6.88 5.75 16.48
C ALA A 293 7.45 4.59 17.29
N ARG A 294 7.86 3.51 16.65
CA ARG A 294 8.60 2.41 17.31
C ARG A 294 9.73 1.87 16.44
N ASN A 295 10.77 1.36 17.09
CA ASN A 295 11.97 0.81 16.44
C ASN A 295 12.67 1.80 15.49
N VAL A 296 12.86 3.05 15.91
CA VAL A 296 13.59 4.07 15.13
C VAL A 296 15.02 4.18 15.62
N ILE A 297 15.97 4.26 14.68
CA ILE A 297 17.40 4.46 14.93
C ILE A 297 17.84 5.73 14.22
N VAL A 298 18.59 6.57 14.94
CA VAL A 298 19.04 7.88 14.50
C VAL A 298 20.53 8.04 14.74
N SER A 299 21.25 8.61 13.77
CA SER A 299 22.66 9.00 13.90
C SER A 299 22.99 10.23 13.07
N GLY A 300 23.84 11.13 13.55
CA GLY A 300 24.19 12.36 12.83
C GLY A 300 23.13 13.47 12.94
N PHE A 301 22.32 13.44 14.01
CA PHE A 301 21.38 14.50 14.40
C PHE A 301 21.62 14.84 15.87
N LYS A 302 21.23 16.04 16.31
CA LYS A 302 21.30 16.43 17.73
C LYS A 302 20.34 15.62 18.60
N MET A 303 19.16 15.30 18.05
CA MET A 303 18.12 14.54 18.75
C MET A 303 17.27 13.71 17.79
N ALA A 304 16.66 12.64 18.28
CA ALA A 304 15.79 11.79 17.48
C ALA A 304 14.45 12.44 17.17
N ILE A 305 13.79 13.03 18.17
CA ILE A 305 12.47 13.67 18.04
C ILE A 305 12.49 14.99 18.77
N ARG A 306 12.06 16.06 18.08
CA ARG A 306 11.60 17.30 18.71
C ARG A 306 10.09 17.37 18.58
N SER A 307 9.36 17.51 19.68
CA SER A 307 7.90 17.48 19.68
C SER A 307 7.29 18.68 20.39
N LYS A 308 6.30 19.31 19.76
CA LYS A 308 5.45 20.33 20.41
C LYS A 308 4.29 19.74 21.21
N THR A 309 4.16 18.42 21.25
CA THR A 309 3.05 17.71 21.89
C THR A 309 3.38 17.29 23.33
N PRO A 310 2.40 16.84 24.14
CA PRO A 310 2.64 16.38 25.51
C PRO A 310 3.67 15.24 25.63
N GLY A 311 3.90 14.46 24.58
CA GLY A 311 4.92 13.40 24.54
C GLY A 311 6.37 13.91 24.61
N GLY A 312 6.61 15.21 24.37
CA GLY A 312 7.92 15.84 24.53
C GLY A 312 9.01 15.34 23.59
N ASP A 313 10.23 15.80 23.87
CA ASP A 313 11.44 15.56 23.07
C ASP A 313 12.12 14.21 23.40
N VAL A 314 12.85 13.64 22.42
CA VAL A 314 13.63 12.40 22.58
C VAL A 314 15.02 12.57 21.95
N VAL A 315 16.08 12.35 22.74
CA VAL A 315 17.47 12.55 22.28
C VAL A 315 17.95 11.46 21.30
N GLY A 316 17.52 10.19 21.45
CA GLY A 316 18.06 9.07 20.67
C GLY A 316 19.28 8.44 21.32
N PRO A 317 20.07 7.60 20.61
CA PRO A 317 20.02 7.28 19.19
C PRO A 317 18.98 6.21 18.83
N LYS A 318 18.29 5.63 19.81
CA LYS A 318 17.24 4.62 19.60
C LYS A 318 15.94 5.09 20.24
N VAL A 319 14.85 5.02 19.49
CA VAL A 319 13.48 5.19 19.98
C VAL A 319 12.80 3.83 19.90
N SER A 320 12.68 3.17 21.07
CA SER A 320 12.04 1.85 21.16
C SER A 320 10.54 1.96 20.88
N GLU A 321 9.87 2.92 21.52
CA GLU A 321 8.45 3.26 21.35
C GLU A 321 8.21 4.69 21.87
N TYR A 322 7.45 5.47 21.12
CA TYR A 322 7.11 6.87 21.39
C TYR A 322 5.65 7.12 21.02
N VAL A 323 4.95 7.88 21.86
CA VAL A 323 3.56 8.27 21.66
C VAL A 323 3.46 9.77 21.95
N SER A 324 2.95 10.54 20.99
CA SER A 324 2.95 12.00 21.10
C SER A 324 1.86 12.57 22.02
N HIS A 325 0.82 11.78 22.31
CA HIS A 325 -0.33 12.14 23.15
C HIS A 325 -0.66 11.00 24.12
N GLU A 326 -1.57 11.26 25.06
CA GLU A 326 -2.07 10.26 26.00
C GLU A 326 -2.55 8.97 25.28
N VAL A 327 -2.16 7.82 25.82
CA VAL A 327 -2.60 6.51 25.35
C VAL A 327 -4.05 6.25 25.76
N LYS A 328 -4.93 6.01 24.79
CA LYS A 328 -6.34 5.70 25.02
C LYS A 328 -6.51 4.22 25.39
N ARG A 329 -7.24 3.95 26.47
CA ARG A 329 -7.51 2.62 27.05
C ARG A 329 -8.88 2.62 27.71
N LEU A 330 -9.58 1.49 27.73
CA LEU A 330 -10.85 1.34 28.47
C LEU A 330 -10.67 0.68 29.84
N PHE A 331 -9.62 -0.12 29.98
CA PHE A 331 -9.26 -0.80 31.22
C PHE A 331 -7.88 -0.33 31.68
N ASP A 332 -7.76 0.01 32.95
CA ASP A 332 -6.54 0.59 33.51
C ASP A 332 -5.37 -0.41 33.50
N GLU A 333 -5.69 -1.70 33.56
CA GLU A 333 -4.73 -2.81 33.51
C GLU A 333 -4.15 -3.02 32.12
N ALA A 334 -4.77 -2.46 31.06
CA ALA A 334 -4.25 -2.57 29.70
C ALA A 334 -2.88 -1.87 29.61
N PRO A 335 -1.79 -2.53 29.18
CA PRO A 335 -0.50 -1.88 29.02
C PRO A 335 -0.58 -0.63 28.10
N PRO A 336 0.05 0.50 28.45
CA PRO A 336 0.07 1.70 27.61
C PRO A 336 1.11 1.60 26.48
N ARG A 337 1.14 0.46 25.79
CA ARG A 337 2.10 0.12 24.74
C ARG A 337 1.45 -0.82 23.72
N ALA A 338 2.05 -0.89 22.54
CA ALA A 338 1.59 -1.80 21.50
C ALA A 338 1.88 -3.29 21.83
N ILE A 339 1.14 -4.21 21.19
CA ILE A 339 1.28 -5.67 21.34
C ILE A 339 2.66 -6.17 20.85
N LYS A 340 3.21 -5.51 19.82
CA LYS A 340 4.47 -5.87 19.15
C LYS A 340 4.39 -7.22 18.45
N LEU A 341 3.36 -7.39 17.62
CA LEU A 341 3.23 -8.57 16.77
C LEU A 341 4.44 -8.69 15.82
N PRO A 342 4.85 -9.92 15.47
CA PRO A 342 5.88 -10.14 14.46
C PRO A 342 5.48 -9.49 13.13
N ILE A 343 6.39 -8.72 12.55
CA ILE A 343 6.20 -8.06 11.26
C ILE A 343 6.90 -8.90 10.20
N LYS A 344 6.15 -9.36 9.20
CA LYS A 344 6.69 -10.16 8.11
C LYS A 344 6.54 -9.41 6.78
N ARG A 345 7.60 -9.45 5.97
CA ARG A 345 7.58 -8.98 4.58
C ARG A 345 6.84 -10.01 3.72
N GLU A 346 6.17 -9.54 2.67
CA GLU A 346 5.61 -10.43 1.65
C GLU A 346 6.69 -11.37 1.12
N PRO A 347 6.39 -12.67 0.93
CA PRO A 347 7.35 -13.58 0.32
C PRO A 347 7.61 -13.15 -1.13
N THR A 348 8.80 -13.47 -1.61
CA THR A 348 9.10 -13.33 -3.03
C THR A 348 8.34 -14.39 -3.81
N VAL A 349 7.49 -13.95 -4.73
CA VAL A 349 6.88 -14.79 -5.76
C VAL A 349 7.74 -14.66 -7.02
N PRO A 350 8.37 -15.75 -7.52
CA PRO A 350 9.18 -15.68 -8.74
C PRO A 350 8.31 -15.27 -9.93
N TRP A 351 8.68 -14.14 -10.55
CA TRP A 351 8.10 -13.73 -11.82
C TRP A 351 8.46 -14.73 -12.90
N GLU A 352 7.49 -15.10 -13.75
CA GLU A 352 7.73 -16.10 -14.79
C GLU A 352 8.44 -15.47 -15.98
N THR A 353 9.66 -15.92 -16.25
CA THR A 353 10.53 -15.40 -17.31
C THR A 353 10.54 -16.26 -18.58
N ASN A 354 9.74 -17.32 -18.65
CA ASN A 354 9.48 -18.03 -19.88
C ASN A 354 8.05 -17.75 -20.37
N PRO A 355 7.84 -17.08 -21.52
CA PRO A 355 6.51 -16.81 -22.05
C PRO A 355 5.66 -18.07 -22.26
N GLN A 356 6.28 -19.23 -22.49
CA GLN A 356 5.57 -20.51 -22.69
C GLN A 356 4.90 -21.04 -21.42
N ASN A 357 5.28 -20.54 -20.25
CA ASN A 357 4.72 -20.91 -18.95
C ASN A 357 3.51 -20.04 -18.53
N TRP A 358 3.08 -19.13 -19.40
CA TRP A 358 1.86 -18.35 -19.25
C TRP A 358 0.70 -19.05 -19.97
N VAL A 359 -0.48 -19.04 -19.35
CA VAL A 359 -1.71 -19.61 -19.90
C VAL A 359 -2.82 -18.58 -19.81
N CYS A 360 -3.45 -18.26 -20.94
CA CYS A 360 -4.57 -17.34 -20.99
C CYS A 360 -5.88 -18.08 -20.67
N ALA A 361 -6.62 -17.67 -19.65
CA ALA A 361 -7.93 -18.26 -19.33
C ALA A 361 -8.96 -18.04 -20.46
N ASN A 362 -8.83 -16.95 -21.23
CA ASN A 362 -9.72 -16.67 -22.35
C ASN A 362 -9.61 -17.73 -23.47
N ASP A 363 -8.45 -18.36 -23.64
CA ASP A 363 -8.26 -19.42 -24.64
C ASP A 363 -8.96 -20.74 -24.23
N PHE A 364 -9.45 -20.82 -22.99
CA PHE A 364 -10.25 -21.93 -22.45
C PHE A 364 -11.75 -21.61 -22.34
N GLY A 365 -12.17 -20.48 -22.92
CA GLY A 365 -13.58 -20.08 -23.00
C GLY A 365 -14.02 -19.05 -21.98
N ALA A 366 -13.10 -18.43 -21.22
CA ALA A 366 -13.47 -17.32 -20.34
C ALA A 366 -13.75 -16.04 -21.16
N VAL A 367 -14.96 -15.48 -21.03
CA VAL A 367 -15.42 -14.34 -21.84
C VAL A 367 -16.02 -13.28 -20.94
N TYR A 368 -15.40 -12.10 -20.88
CA TYR A 368 -15.95 -11.01 -20.10
C TYR A 368 -17.20 -10.41 -20.78
N GLY A 369 -18.14 -9.92 -19.97
CA GLY A 369 -19.28 -9.12 -20.42
C GLY A 369 -20.41 -9.89 -21.07
N ASP A 370 -20.33 -11.23 -21.18
CA ASP A 370 -21.45 -12.04 -21.66
C ASP A 370 -22.35 -12.58 -20.53
N ASN A 371 -22.01 -12.29 -19.27
CA ASN A 371 -22.68 -12.75 -18.05
C ASN A 371 -22.82 -14.28 -17.94
N LYS A 372 -22.01 -15.06 -18.66
CA LYS A 372 -21.96 -16.51 -18.49
C LYS A 372 -20.92 -16.88 -17.46
N ASP A 373 -21.12 -18.03 -16.83
CA ASP A 373 -20.23 -18.54 -15.79
C ASP A 373 -18.90 -19.01 -16.38
N ASP A 374 -17.81 -18.33 -16.01
CA ASP A 374 -16.44 -18.62 -16.44
C ASP A 374 -15.72 -19.61 -15.52
N THR A 375 -16.38 -20.10 -14.46
CA THR A 375 -15.78 -21.01 -13.46
C THR A 375 -15.09 -22.21 -14.11
N GLU A 376 -15.77 -22.89 -15.03
CA GLU A 376 -15.21 -24.07 -15.71
C GLU A 376 -14.03 -23.70 -16.62
N ALA A 377 -14.11 -22.58 -17.34
CA ALA A 377 -13.04 -22.13 -18.23
C ALA A 377 -11.77 -21.78 -17.45
N ILE A 378 -11.91 -21.06 -16.33
CA ILE A 378 -10.79 -20.70 -15.46
C ILE A 378 -10.18 -21.96 -14.81
N GLN A 379 -11.00 -22.91 -14.36
CA GLN A 379 -10.50 -24.18 -13.81
C GLN A 379 -9.73 -24.99 -14.88
N LYS A 380 -10.27 -25.10 -16.10
CA LYS A 380 -9.58 -25.79 -17.22
C LYS A 380 -8.23 -25.17 -17.54
N ALA A 381 -8.11 -23.84 -17.49
CA ALA A 381 -6.84 -23.16 -17.71
C ALA A 381 -5.81 -23.50 -16.61
N ILE A 382 -6.23 -23.57 -15.35
CA ILE A 382 -5.38 -23.98 -14.23
C ILE A 382 -4.97 -25.45 -14.36
N ASP A 383 -5.91 -26.34 -14.67
CA ASP A 383 -5.65 -27.78 -14.84
C ASP A 383 -4.66 -28.03 -15.97
N PHE A 384 -4.86 -27.36 -17.11
CA PHE A 384 -3.92 -27.40 -18.23
C PHE A 384 -2.54 -26.89 -17.82
N ALA A 385 -2.47 -25.73 -17.14
CA ALA A 385 -1.22 -25.17 -16.68
C ALA A 385 -0.48 -26.14 -15.75
N ALA A 386 -1.17 -26.68 -14.74
CA ALA A 386 -0.62 -27.64 -13.79
C ALA A 386 -0.13 -28.93 -14.48
N SER A 387 -0.92 -29.50 -15.39
CA SER A 387 -0.56 -30.73 -16.13
C SER A 387 0.70 -30.56 -16.99
N ARG A 388 0.97 -29.33 -17.45
CA ARG A 388 2.15 -28.96 -18.25
C ARG A 388 3.25 -28.30 -17.43
N ARG A 389 3.11 -28.28 -16.10
CA ARG A 389 4.04 -27.64 -15.15
C ARG A 389 4.26 -26.14 -15.41
N LYS A 390 3.29 -25.49 -16.05
CA LYS A 390 3.23 -24.03 -16.24
C LYS A 390 2.82 -23.36 -14.94
N THR A 391 3.04 -22.05 -14.85
CA THR A 391 3.18 -21.39 -13.55
C THR A 391 2.26 -20.18 -13.38
N VAL A 392 1.82 -19.60 -14.49
CA VAL A 392 0.96 -18.41 -14.51
C VAL A 392 -0.30 -18.68 -15.33
N VAL A 393 -1.46 -18.34 -14.75
CA VAL A 393 -2.72 -18.22 -15.48
C VAL A 393 -3.11 -16.75 -15.46
N TYR A 394 -3.45 -16.19 -16.62
CA TYR A 394 -3.83 -14.78 -16.72
C TYR A 394 -5.17 -14.58 -17.43
N LEU A 395 -5.82 -13.46 -17.12
CA LEU A 395 -7.01 -12.96 -17.79
C LEU A 395 -6.65 -11.69 -18.57
N ARG A 396 -7.15 -11.56 -19.80
CA ARG A 396 -7.03 -10.31 -20.57
C ARG A 396 -7.82 -9.20 -19.87
N GLY A 397 -7.31 -7.98 -19.91
CA GLY A 397 -8.04 -6.80 -19.43
C GLY A 397 -9.36 -6.60 -20.19
N ILE A 398 -10.29 -5.92 -19.54
CA ILE A 398 -11.65 -5.67 -20.05
C ILE A 398 -11.80 -4.22 -20.53
N GLY A 399 -12.93 -3.93 -21.17
CA GLY A 399 -13.37 -2.57 -21.51
C GLY A 399 -14.85 -2.54 -21.91
N GLY A 400 -15.35 -1.35 -22.24
CA GLY A 400 -16.75 -1.13 -22.61
C GLY A 400 -17.67 -0.88 -21.40
N HIS A 401 -18.96 -0.71 -21.69
CA HIS A 401 -20.00 -0.52 -20.68
C HIS A 401 -20.30 -1.82 -19.93
N ASP A 402 -20.89 -1.71 -18.74
CA ASP A 402 -21.38 -2.87 -18.01
C ASP A 402 -22.49 -3.58 -18.81
N PRO A 403 -22.54 -4.92 -18.82
CA PRO A 403 -21.61 -5.83 -18.15
C PRO A 403 -20.24 -5.93 -18.84
N ASN A 404 -19.16 -5.79 -18.06
CA ASN A 404 -17.78 -5.88 -18.57
C ASN A 404 -16.87 -6.72 -17.66
N TRP A 405 -17.38 -7.77 -17.02
CA TRP A 405 -16.61 -8.64 -16.10
C TRP A 405 -16.63 -10.10 -16.53
N TYR A 406 -15.71 -10.88 -15.99
CA TYR A 406 -15.81 -12.34 -15.94
C TYR A 406 -16.72 -12.75 -14.78
N THR A 407 -17.47 -13.83 -14.92
CA THR A 407 -18.41 -14.30 -13.87
C THR A 407 -17.88 -15.56 -13.21
N LEU A 408 -17.91 -15.62 -11.88
CA LEU A 408 -17.50 -16.80 -11.11
C LEU A 408 -18.64 -17.26 -10.21
N ASN A 409 -19.35 -18.33 -10.59
CA ASN A 409 -20.46 -18.87 -9.78
C ASN A 409 -20.11 -20.12 -8.96
N GLY A 410 -18.89 -20.64 -9.07
CA GLY A 410 -18.44 -21.81 -8.31
C GLY A 410 -17.01 -21.72 -7.78
N GLU A 411 -16.48 -22.86 -7.35
CA GLU A 411 -15.13 -22.97 -6.81
C GLU A 411 -14.09 -23.24 -7.91
N VAL A 412 -12.99 -22.48 -7.89
CA VAL A 412 -11.78 -22.70 -8.66
C VAL A 412 -10.63 -23.05 -7.72
N ARG A 413 -10.02 -24.23 -7.89
CA ARG A 413 -8.88 -24.68 -7.10
C ARG A 413 -7.58 -24.36 -7.82
N VAL A 414 -6.70 -23.58 -7.18
CA VAL A 414 -5.34 -23.34 -7.68
C VAL A 414 -4.44 -24.46 -7.18
N HIS A 415 -3.88 -25.27 -8.09
CA HIS A 415 -3.10 -26.46 -7.70
C HIS A 415 -1.83 -26.66 -8.54
N GLY A 416 -1.00 -27.61 -8.11
CA GLY A 416 0.22 -28.00 -8.82
C GLY A 416 1.27 -26.89 -8.82
N THR A 417 1.83 -26.59 -10.01
CA THR A 417 2.87 -25.58 -10.20
C THR A 417 2.33 -24.16 -10.39
N VAL A 418 1.01 -24.00 -10.54
CA VAL A 418 0.37 -22.70 -10.73
C VAL A 418 0.53 -21.89 -9.45
N ARG A 419 1.22 -20.75 -9.56
CA ARG A 419 1.59 -19.90 -8.42
C ARG A 419 1.19 -18.44 -8.60
N HIS A 420 0.72 -18.05 -9.79
CA HIS A 420 0.34 -16.68 -10.09
C HIS A 420 -0.91 -16.65 -10.95
N ILE A 421 -1.96 -16.00 -10.43
CA ILE A 421 -3.20 -15.67 -11.15
C ILE A 421 -3.21 -14.15 -11.33
N ILE A 422 -3.23 -13.65 -12.57
CA ILE A 422 -3.06 -12.21 -12.83
C ILE A 422 -4.01 -11.64 -13.89
N GLY A 423 -4.54 -10.44 -13.64
CA GLY A 423 -5.17 -9.61 -14.66
C GLY A 423 -4.14 -8.78 -15.43
N LEU A 424 -4.09 -8.92 -16.76
CA LEU A 424 -3.25 -8.09 -17.62
C LEU A 424 -4.02 -6.87 -18.12
N GLY A 425 -4.14 -5.87 -17.24
CA GLY A 425 -5.04 -4.72 -17.36
C GLY A 425 -6.07 -4.74 -16.25
N PHE A 426 -7.28 -4.24 -16.51
CA PHE A 426 -8.40 -4.34 -15.59
C PHE A 426 -8.99 -5.75 -15.62
N GLY A 427 -8.44 -6.67 -14.82
CA GLY A 427 -9.04 -7.99 -14.62
C GLY A 427 -10.20 -7.90 -13.64
N ARG A 428 -11.46 -7.80 -14.10
CA ARG A 428 -12.64 -7.72 -13.23
C ARG A 428 -13.38 -9.06 -13.20
N ILE A 429 -13.54 -9.64 -12.02
CA ILE A 429 -14.30 -10.88 -11.80
C ILE A 429 -15.39 -10.58 -10.77
N ILE A 430 -16.65 -10.83 -11.14
CA ILE A 430 -17.81 -10.73 -10.24
C ILE A 430 -18.29 -12.13 -9.89
N ALA A 431 -18.57 -12.36 -8.61
CA ALA A 431 -18.96 -13.66 -8.10
C ALA A 431 -20.47 -13.81 -7.88
N GLY A 432 -21.00 -15.00 -8.15
CA GLY A 432 -22.25 -15.48 -7.57
C GLY A 432 -22.09 -15.84 -6.09
N GLU A 433 -23.11 -16.44 -5.49
CA GLU A 433 -23.08 -16.84 -4.06
C GLU A 433 -21.94 -17.79 -3.69
N ASN A 434 -21.55 -18.67 -4.61
CA ASN A 434 -20.52 -19.69 -4.39
C ASN A 434 -19.18 -19.36 -5.07
N GLY A 435 -19.03 -18.16 -5.66
CA GLY A 435 -17.84 -17.78 -6.43
C GLY A 435 -16.60 -17.66 -5.57
N LYS A 436 -15.62 -18.55 -5.78
CA LYS A 436 -14.47 -18.65 -4.89
C LYS A 436 -13.22 -19.25 -5.54
N PHE A 437 -12.06 -18.75 -5.15
CA PHE A 437 -10.76 -19.37 -5.36
C PHE A 437 -10.27 -20.08 -4.10
N ILE A 438 -9.70 -21.27 -4.26
CA ILE A 438 -9.20 -22.11 -3.17
C ILE A 438 -7.69 -22.27 -3.27
N VAL A 439 -6.99 -21.94 -2.17
CA VAL A 439 -5.61 -22.33 -1.90
C VAL A 439 -5.61 -23.36 -0.76
N ASP A 440 -5.12 -24.57 -1.06
CA ASP A 440 -5.01 -25.67 -0.12
C ASP A 440 -3.64 -26.37 -0.23
N ASP A 441 -3.46 -27.51 0.45
CA ASP A 441 -2.16 -28.16 0.52
C ASP A 441 -1.67 -28.74 -0.84
N GLN A 442 -2.54 -28.80 -1.86
CA GLN A 442 -2.18 -29.18 -3.23
C GLN A 442 -1.69 -28.00 -4.08
N SER A 443 -1.81 -26.78 -3.58
CA SER A 443 -1.30 -25.57 -4.22
C SER A 443 0.23 -25.47 -4.15
N ALA A 444 0.79 -24.62 -5.01
CA ALA A 444 2.19 -24.22 -4.91
C ALA A 444 2.52 -23.63 -3.52
N PRO A 445 3.78 -23.69 -3.04
CA PRO A 445 4.16 -23.18 -1.71
C PRO A 445 3.74 -21.73 -1.44
N VAL A 446 3.72 -20.89 -2.47
CA VAL A 446 3.18 -19.53 -2.45
C VAL A 446 2.30 -19.35 -3.67
N VAL A 447 1.05 -18.90 -3.46
CA VAL A 447 0.11 -18.55 -4.53
C VAL A 447 -0.19 -17.06 -4.46
N LYS A 448 -0.02 -16.37 -5.59
CA LYS A 448 -0.30 -14.94 -5.75
C LYS A 448 -1.51 -14.70 -6.63
N PHE A 449 -2.39 -13.81 -6.20
CA PHE A 449 -3.38 -13.14 -7.04
C PHE A 449 -2.94 -11.69 -7.25
N GLU A 450 -2.95 -11.21 -8.50
CA GLU A 450 -2.52 -9.86 -8.85
C GLU A 450 -3.49 -9.18 -9.83
N ASN A 451 -3.83 -7.91 -9.62
CA ASN A 451 -4.68 -7.11 -10.52
C ASN A 451 -6.06 -7.75 -10.81
N ILE A 452 -6.63 -8.48 -9.84
CA ILE A 452 -7.99 -9.04 -9.94
C ILE A 452 -8.93 -8.20 -9.07
N GLN A 453 -9.90 -7.58 -9.71
CA GLN A 453 -10.79 -6.58 -9.13
C GLN A 453 -12.24 -7.08 -9.14
N ALA A 454 -13.09 -6.56 -8.26
CA ALA A 454 -14.52 -6.86 -8.26
C ALA A 454 -15.41 -5.62 -8.08
N PHE A 455 -14.85 -4.45 -8.39
CA PHE A 455 -15.52 -3.16 -8.27
C PHE A 455 -16.94 -3.21 -8.86
N GLY A 456 -17.92 -2.65 -8.16
CA GLY A 456 -19.31 -2.57 -8.60
C GLY A 456 -20.12 -3.90 -8.57
N GLY A 457 -19.57 -4.99 -8.04
CA GLY A 457 -20.30 -6.24 -7.85
C GLY A 457 -19.84 -7.02 -6.63
N ARG A 458 -20.31 -8.26 -6.48
CA ARG A 458 -19.90 -9.14 -5.38
C ARG A 458 -18.47 -9.64 -5.62
N PRO A 459 -17.52 -9.42 -4.69
CA PRO A 459 -16.17 -9.94 -4.84
C PRO A 459 -16.11 -11.46 -4.66
N PRO A 460 -15.36 -12.17 -5.53
CA PRO A 460 -14.97 -13.55 -5.25
C PRO A 460 -14.27 -13.68 -3.90
N ILE A 461 -14.50 -14.81 -3.23
CA ILE A 461 -13.74 -15.17 -2.04
C ILE A 461 -12.44 -15.83 -2.48
N VAL A 462 -11.30 -15.45 -1.89
CA VAL A 462 -10.04 -16.21 -1.96
C VAL A 462 -9.79 -16.82 -0.60
N GLU A 463 -9.97 -18.13 -0.50
CA GLU A 463 -9.77 -18.87 0.75
C GLU A 463 -8.39 -19.52 0.82
N ASN A 464 -7.66 -19.24 1.90
CA ASN A 464 -6.52 -20.03 2.32
C ASN A 464 -6.90 -20.98 3.46
N ARG A 465 -7.21 -22.22 3.09
CA ARG A 465 -7.48 -23.33 4.02
C ARG A 465 -6.28 -24.25 4.23
N SER A 466 -5.15 -23.94 3.60
CA SER A 466 -3.95 -24.75 3.67
C SER A 466 -3.34 -24.76 5.07
N LYS A 467 -2.60 -25.83 5.38
CA LYS A 467 -1.82 -25.94 6.61
C LYS A 467 -0.51 -25.17 6.51
N ASN A 468 0.06 -25.02 5.32
CA ASN A 468 1.41 -24.46 5.16
C ASN A 468 1.64 -23.67 3.85
N ARG A 469 0.63 -23.45 3.01
CA ARG A 469 0.79 -22.65 1.79
C ARG A 469 0.54 -21.17 2.08
N THR A 470 1.39 -20.32 1.52
CA THR A 470 1.22 -18.88 1.66
C THR A 470 0.31 -18.34 0.56
N LEU A 471 -0.68 -17.54 0.95
CA LEU A 471 -1.53 -16.78 0.03
C LEU A 471 -1.04 -15.33 -0.01
N VAL A 472 -0.91 -14.77 -1.22
CA VAL A 472 -0.59 -13.37 -1.46
C VAL A 472 -1.64 -12.75 -2.37
N LEU A 473 -2.23 -11.64 -1.96
CA LEU A 473 -3.05 -10.77 -2.81
C LEU A 473 -2.32 -9.44 -2.99
N GLU A 474 -2.23 -8.97 -4.23
CA GLU A 474 -1.63 -7.69 -4.58
C GLU A 474 -2.51 -6.95 -5.59
N ASN A 475 -2.84 -5.68 -5.34
CA ASN A 475 -3.69 -4.90 -6.24
C ASN A 475 -5.01 -5.62 -6.54
N CYS A 476 -5.68 -6.16 -5.52
CA CYS A 476 -6.91 -6.94 -5.69
C CYS A 476 -8.08 -6.35 -4.90
N ASP A 477 -9.28 -6.49 -5.45
CA ASP A 477 -10.55 -6.17 -4.78
C ASP A 477 -11.34 -7.46 -4.60
N LEU A 478 -10.81 -8.35 -3.76
CA LEU A 478 -11.35 -9.67 -3.47
C LEU A 478 -11.63 -9.83 -1.98
N LYS A 479 -12.54 -10.72 -1.59
CA LYS A 479 -12.75 -11.05 -0.18
C LYS A 479 -11.75 -12.12 0.25
N VAL A 480 -10.99 -11.88 1.31
CA VAL A 480 -9.96 -12.81 1.79
C VAL A 480 -10.48 -13.60 2.97
N LEU A 481 -10.38 -14.93 2.91
CA LEU A 481 -10.83 -15.82 3.98
C LEU A 481 -9.69 -16.76 4.41
N GLY A 482 -9.31 -16.68 5.68
CA GLY A 482 -8.39 -17.60 6.32
C GLY A 482 -9.11 -18.63 7.18
N THR A 483 -9.05 -19.90 6.77
CA THR A 483 -9.62 -21.05 7.49
C THR A 483 -8.56 -22.12 7.80
N GLY A 484 -7.30 -21.84 7.47
CA GLY A 484 -6.16 -22.76 7.59
C GLY A 484 -5.14 -22.32 8.64
N LYS A 485 -3.86 -22.54 8.34
CA LYS A 485 -2.70 -22.09 9.13
C LYS A 485 -1.64 -21.39 8.28
N GLY A 486 -1.71 -21.54 6.96
CA GLY A 486 -0.82 -20.87 6.03
C GLY A 486 -0.92 -19.35 6.15
N ASP A 487 0.23 -18.69 6.03
CA ASP A 487 0.33 -17.23 6.08
C ASP A 487 -0.48 -16.57 4.96
N ILE A 488 -1.02 -15.38 5.25
CA ILE A 488 -1.74 -14.56 4.28
C ILE A 488 -1.09 -13.18 4.19
N PHE A 489 -0.88 -12.69 2.97
CA PHE A 489 -0.40 -11.33 2.71
C PHE A 489 -1.40 -10.60 1.81
N VAL A 490 -1.77 -9.37 2.18
CA VAL A 490 -2.74 -8.55 1.45
C VAL A 490 -2.15 -7.15 1.23
N THR A 491 -1.79 -6.83 -0.01
CA THR A 491 -1.05 -5.60 -0.32
C THR A 491 -1.78 -4.77 -1.37
N ASN A 492 -2.08 -3.53 -1.02
CA ASN A 492 -2.80 -2.57 -1.86
C ASN A 492 -4.17 -3.07 -2.32
N CYS A 493 -5.02 -3.44 -1.36
CA CYS A 493 -6.29 -4.11 -1.64
C CYS A 493 -7.47 -3.45 -0.90
N PRO A 494 -8.54 -3.03 -1.59
CA PRO A 494 -9.81 -2.65 -0.97
C PRO A 494 -10.64 -3.86 -0.49
N SER A 495 -9.97 -4.81 0.17
CA SER A 495 -10.52 -6.10 0.52
C SER A 495 -11.12 -6.16 1.92
N HIS A 496 -12.24 -6.88 2.04
CA HIS A 496 -12.64 -7.46 3.33
C HIS A 496 -11.72 -8.65 3.66
N VAL A 497 -11.33 -8.80 4.93
CA VAL A 497 -10.48 -9.91 5.35
C VAL A 497 -11.04 -10.58 6.59
N GLU A 498 -11.03 -11.90 6.61
CA GLU A 498 -11.52 -12.69 7.74
C GLU A 498 -10.54 -13.80 8.08
N ILE A 499 -10.11 -13.87 9.34
CA ILE A 499 -9.37 -15.01 9.90
C ILE A 499 -10.33 -15.73 10.84
N ARG A 500 -10.66 -16.98 10.51
CA ARG A 500 -11.56 -17.84 11.29
C ARG A 500 -10.85 -19.02 11.96
N SER A 501 -9.55 -19.17 11.74
CA SER A 501 -8.74 -20.23 12.32
C SER A 501 -7.76 -19.69 13.35
N LYS A 502 -7.80 -20.24 14.56
CA LYS A 502 -6.89 -19.86 15.66
C LYS A 502 -5.43 -19.97 15.21
N GLY A 503 -4.60 -18.97 15.46
CA GLY A 503 -3.16 -18.99 15.17
C GLY A 503 -2.77 -18.83 13.70
N GLN A 504 -3.71 -18.66 12.76
CA GLN A 504 -3.36 -18.19 11.41
C GLN A 504 -2.91 -16.72 11.48
N SER A 505 -1.98 -16.34 10.61
CA SER A 505 -1.41 -14.98 10.60
C SER A 505 -1.64 -14.29 9.25
N LEU A 506 -2.02 -13.02 9.31
CA LEU A 506 -2.23 -12.16 8.14
C LEU A 506 -1.46 -10.85 8.30
N TRP A 507 -0.73 -10.46 7.27
CA TRP A 507 -0.08 -9.15 7.16
C TRP A 507 -0.68 -8.37 6.00
N ALA A 508 -1.22 -7.19 6.28
CA ALA A 508 -1.76 -6.29 5.28
C ALA A 508 -0.95 -5.00 5.17
N ARG A 509 -0.87 -4.45 3.96
CA ARG A 509 -0.30 -3.11 3.68
C ARG A 509 -1.21 -2.36 2.73
N GLN A 510 -1.66 -1.17 3.10
CA GLN A 510 -2.73 -0.44 2.41
C GLN A 510 -3.96 -1.35 2.25
N LEU A 511 -4.70 -1.53 3.35
CA LEU A 511 -5.99 -2.20 3.33
C LEU A 511 -7.09 -1.14 3.21
N ASN A 512 -8.07 -1.35 2.34
CA ASN A 512 -9.15 -0.39 2.15
C ASN A 512 -10.55 -1.03 2.16
N PRO A 513 -10.99 -1.66 3.25
CA PRO A 513 -12.30 -2.28 3.27
C PRO A 513 -13.39 -1.21 3.37
N GLU A 514 -14.38 -1.26 2.48
CA GLU A 514 -15.47 -0.29 2.42
C GLU A 514 -16.84 -0.99 2.53
N GLY A 515 -17.86 -0.22 2.96
CA GLY A 515 -19.25 -0.66 3.06
C GLY A 515 -19.77 -0.81 4.49
N ASP A 516 -21.09 -1.01 4.63
CA ASP A 516 -21.72 -1.19 5.94
C ASP A 516 -21.53 -2.63 6.44
N SER A 517 -21.29 -2.82 7.74
CA SER A 517 -21.17 -4.16 8.33
C SER A 517 -21.54 -4.19 9.82
N ASP A 518 -22.40 -5.14 10.19
CA ASP A 518 -22.78 -5.38 11.58
C ASP A 518 -21.72 -6.15 12.38
N ILE A 519 -20.95 -6.99 11.68
CA ILE A 519 -20.06 -7.98 12.31
C ILE A 519 -18.57 -7.67 12.12
N GLY A 520 -18.24 -6.75 11.21
CA GLY A 520 -16.86 -6.38 10.86
C GLY A 520 -16.61 -6.49 9.35
N LEU A 521 -15.90 -5.53 8.77
CA LEU A 521 -15.30 -5.68 7.43
C LEU A 521 -13.95 -6.43 7.49
N VAL A 522 -13.31 -6.34 8.65
CA VAL A 522 -12.07 -7.02 9.03
C VAL A 522 -12.37 -7.83 10.29
N ILE A 523 -12.23 -9.15 10.22
CA ILE A 523 -12.50 -10.04 11.35
C ILE A 523 -11.25 -10.86 11.66
N ASN A 524 -10.82 -10.81 12.91
CA ASN A 524 -9.75 -11.66 13.44
C ASN A 524 -10.26 -12.49 14.62
N SER A 525 -10.64 -13.74 14.33
CA SER A 525 -11.14 -14.70 15.31
C SER A 525 -10.03 -15.67 15.72
N GLY A 526 -9.25 -15.28 16.74
CA GLY A 526 -8.18 -16.10 17.32
C GLY A 526 -6.84 -16.13 16.57
N GLY A 527 -6.66 -15.32 15.52
CA GLY A 527 -5.42 -15.21 14.73
C GLY A 527 -4.51 -14.04 15.13
N ASN A 528 -3.43 -13.85 14.36
CA ASN A 528 -2.61 -12.65 14.42
C ASN A 528 -2.84 -11.80 13.16
N LEU A 529 -3.26 -10.56 13.35
CA LEU A 529 -3.52 -9.63 12.26
C LEU A 529 -2.64 -8.40 12.42
N TRP A 530 -1.83 -8.10 11.41
CA TRP A 530 -0.98 -6.92 11.39
C TRP A 530 -1.27 -6.11 10.13
N ILE A 531 -1.61 -4.83 10.28
CA ILE A 531 -2.02 -3.95 9.18
C ILE A 531 -1.19 -2.67 9.20
N LEU A 532 -0.55 -2.34 8.08
CA LEU A 532 0.10 -1.04 7.86
C LEU A 532 -0.68 -0.24 6.83
N GLY A 533 -1.27 0.86 7.26
CA GLY A 533 -2.11 1.72 6.44
C GLY A 533 -3.47 1.08 6.22
N MET A 534 -4.50 1.74 6.75
CA MET A 534 -5.89 1.37 6.51
C MET A 534 -6.70 2.63 6.21
N LYS A 535 -7.51 2.59 5.16
CA LYS A 535 -8.65 3.52 5.02
C LYS A 535 -9.93 2.71 5.04
N SER A 536 -11.01 3.29 5.54
CA SER A 536 -12.31 2.64 5.46
C SER A 536 -13.42 3.70 5.48
N GLU A 537 -14.56 3.29 4.96
CA GLU A 537 -15.83 4.03 4.97
C GLU A 537 -16.98 3.05 5.16
N GLY A 538 -18.16 3.55 5.52
CA GLY A 538 -19.32 2.73 5.88
C GLY A 538 -19.75 2.97 7.31
N ARG A 539 -20.84 2.30 7.69
CA ARG A 539 -21.40 2.25 9.05
C ARG A 539 -21.18 0.88 9.69
N GLY A 540 -21.09 0.85 11.01
CA GLY A 540 -20.93 -0.37 11.79
C GLY A 540 -19.48 -0.80 12.01
N VAL A 541 -19.24 -2.07 12.30
CA VAL A 541 -17.92 -2.52 12.77
C VAL A 541 -16.90 -2.53 11.64
N ARG A 542 -15.75 -1.88 11.84
CA ARG A 542 -14.66 -1.89 10.85
C ARG A 542 -13.75 -3.07 11.09
N ILE A 543 -13.24 -3.17 12.32
CA ILE A 543 -12.42 -4.29 12.76
C ILE A 543 -13.06 -4.93 13.98
N ARG A 544 -13.27 -6.25 13.91
CA ARG A 544 -13.61 -7.09 15.05
C ARG A 544 -12.45 -8.02 15.35
N THR A 545 -11.97 -8.00 16.59
CA THR A 545 -11.00 -9.00 17.08
C THR A 545 -11.62 -9.75 18.25
N GLU A 546 -11.64 -11.07 18.15
CA GLU A 546 -12.33 -11.92 19.11
C GLU A 546 -11.58 -13.25 19.36
N ASN A 547 -12.07 -14.05 20.31
CA ASN A 547 -11.63 -15.42 20.54
C ASN A 547 -10.11 -15.56 20.78
N GLY A 548 -9.51 -14.61 21.50
CA GLY A 548 -8.07 -14.56 21.77
C GLY A 548 -7.23 -14.06 20.61
N GLY A 549 -7.85 -13.47 19.57
CA GLY A 549 -7.15 -12.84 18.46
C GLY A 549 -6.31 -11.65 18.91
N ARG A 550 -5.26 -11.34 18.13
CA ARG A 550 -4.39 -10.19 18.37
C ARG A 550 -4.26 -9.36 17.11
N THR A 551 -4.57 -8.07 17.19
CA THR A 551 -4.57 -7.15 16.04
C THR A 551 -3.72 -5.92 16.30
N GLU A 552 -2.83 -5.58 15.38
CA GLU A 552 -2.14 -4.28 15.33
C GLU A 552 -2.45 -3.59 14.01
N VAL A 553 -2.86 -2.32 14.07
CA VAL A 553 -3.07 -1.48 12.89
C VAL A 553 -2.34 -0.15 13.03
N PHE A 554 -1.60 0.25 12.00
CA PHE A 554 -0.81 1.49 11.93
C PHE A 554 -1.38 2.42 10.87
N GLY A 555 -1.65 3.68 11.20
CA GLY A 555 -2.15 4.69 10.27
C GLY A 555 -3.53 4.34 9.74
N VAL A 556 -4.58 4.73 10.46
CA VAL A 556 -5.98 4.53 10.07
C VAL A 556 -6.61 5.85 9.66
N PHE A 557 -7.11 5.93 8.43
CA PHE A 557 -7.96 7.02 7.97
C PHE A 557 -9.41 6.54 7.90
N MET A 558 -10.26 7.01 8.81
CA MET A 558 -11.68 6.73 8.80
C MET A 558 -12.44 7.88 8.17
N TYR A 559 -13.07 7.62 7.03
CA TYR A 559 -13.95 8.57 6.38
C TYR A 559 -15.41 8.29 6.75
N GLY A 560 -16.05 9.21 7.46
CA GLY A 560 -17.45 9.14 7.84
C GLY A 560 -18.32 9.93 6.87
N PHE A 561 -19.22 9.25 6.17
CA PHE A 561 -20.28 9.89 5.38
C PHE A 561 -21.57 10.16 6.18
N GLY A 562 -21.56 9.85 7.48
CA GLY A 562 -22.70 10.03 8.39
C GLY A 562 -23.14 8.74 9.07
N THR A 563 -22.80 8.63 10.35
CA THR A 563 -23.30 7.58 11.24
C THR A 563 -24.50 8.14 12.01
N PRO A 564 -25.70 7.53 11.92
CA PRO A 564 -26.86 8.01 12.66
C PRO A 564 -26.61 8.02 14.19
N PRO A 565 -27.14 8.98 14.95
CA PRO A 565 -26.96 9.05 16.41
C PRO A 565 -27.40 7.80 17.19
N GLU A 566 -28.32 7.02 16.63
CA GLU A 566 -28.82 5.76 17.16
C GLU A 566 -27.93 4.55 16.85
N ASP A 567 -27.00 4.67 15.90
CA ASP A 567 -26.06 3.61 15.57
C ASP A 567 -24.99 3.51 16.66
N ASN A 568 -25.14 2.45 17.46
CA ASN A 568 -24.27 2.12 18.60
C ASN A 568 -23.32 0.96 18.29
N ARG A 569 -23.15 0.60 17.02
CA ARG A 569 -22.11 -0.34 16.61
C ARG A 569 -20.75 0.34 16.77
N PRO A 570 -19.75 -0.32 17.39
CA PRO A 570 -18.44 0.27 17.59
C PRO A 570 -17.64 0.30 16.29
N LEU A 571 -16.83 1.34 16.10
CA LEU A 571 -15.84 1.38 15.01
C LEU A 571 -14.84 0.20 15.14
N PHE A 572 -14.32 -0.02 16.35
CA PHE A 572 -13.48 -1.17 16.71
C PHE A 572 -14.15 -2.02 17.80
N ASP A 573 -14.35 -3.31 17.53
CA ASP A 573 -14.97 -4.26 18.47
C ASP A 573 -13.92 -5.27 18.96
N ILE A 574 -13.69 -5.31 20.27
CA ILE A 574 -12.72 -6.18 20.92
C ILE A 574 -13.48 -7.08 21.89
N ASP A 575 -13.42 -8.39 21.67
CA ASP A 575 -14.19 -9.36 22.45
C ASP A 575 -13.30 -10.50 22.95
N ASN A 576 -12.87 -10.43 24.22
CA ASN A 576 -11.96 -11.40 24.82
C ASN A 576 -10.68 -11.59 23.97
N ALA A 577 -10.08 -10.47 23.57
CA ALA A 577 -9.02 -10.38 22.58
C ALA A 577 -8.20 -9.08 22.73
N GLN A 578 -7.19 -8.89 21.88
CA GLN A 578 -6.26 -7.76 21.97
C GLN A 578 -6.24 -6.96 20.67
N MET A 579 -6.29 -5.63 20.76
CA MET A 579 -6.14 -4.74 19.61
C MET A 579 -5.42 -3.45 19.97
N CYS A 580 -4.40 -3.09 19.19
CA CYS A 580 -3.81 -1.77 19.23
C CYS A 580 -4.00 -1.03 17.90
N VAL A 581 -4.38 0.25 18.00
CA VAL A 581 -4.55 1.16 16.87
C VAL A 581 -3.55 2.31 17.05
N MET A 582 -2.57 2.40 16.14
CA MET A 582 -1.49 3.39 16.18
C MET A 582 -1.72 4.43 15.10
N GLY A 583 -1.90 5.70 15.47
CA GLY A 583 -2.15 6.79 14.52
C GLY A 583 -3.49 6.61 13.80
N ILE A 584 -4.58 7.05 14.41
CA ILE A 584 -5.90 7.08 13.78
C ILE A 584 -6.40 8.50 13.60
N ARG A 585 -7.00 8.74 12.44
CA ARG A 585 -7.80 9.90 12.11
C ARG A 585 -9.21 9.45 11.76
N GLU A 586 -10.21 10.12 12.29
CA GLU A 586 -11.58 10.05 11.79
C GLU A 586 -12.05 11.45 11.41
N ILE A 587 -12.57 11.58 10.19
CA ILE A 587 -13.19 12.80 9.69
C ILE A 587 -14.56 12.44 9.11
N ALA A 588 -15.55 13.29 9.39
CA ALA A 588 -16.82 13.32 8.66
C ALA A 588 -17.16 14.76 8.26
N PHE A 589 -17.46 14.99 6.99
CA PHE A 589 -17.86 16.32 6.49
C PHE A 589 -19.38 16.44 6.50
N ASN A 590 -19.90 17.45 7.21
CA ASN A 590 -21.35 17.74 7.32
C ASN A 590 -22.19 16.54 7.78
N ALA A 591 -21.61 15.61 8.52
CA ALA A 591 -22.28 14.41 8.99
C ALA A 591 -21.69 13.94 10.34
N PRO A 592 -22.45 13.20 11.17
CA PRO A 592 -21.92 12.69 12.42
C PRO A 592 -20.92 11.56 12.19
N THR A 593 -19.92 11.51 13.05
CA THR A 593 -18.96 10.41 13.19
C THR A 593 -19.54 9.26 14.03
N TYR A 594 -18.78 8.17 14.16
CA TYR A 594 -19.16 7.04 15.01
C TYR A 594 -19.42 7.44 16.47
N ASN A 595 -20.55 7.03 17.04
CA ASN A 595 -20.89 7.29 18.45
C ASN A 595 -20.01 6.47 19.40
N VAL A 596 -19.82 5.19 19.08
CA VAL A 596 -18.96 4.27 19.83
C VAL A 596 -17.68 4.08 19.01
N LYS A 597 -16.56 4.60 19.52
CA LYS A 597 -15.25 4.46 18.84
C LYS A 597 -14.64 3.09 19.09
N VAL A 598 -14.73 2.62 20.33
CA VAL A 598 -14.25 1.29 20.70
C VAL A 598 -15.20 0.66 21.70
N ARG A 599 -15.43 -0.64 21.56
CA ARG A 599 -16.05 -1.48 22.58
C ARG A 599 -15.08 -2.59 22.92
N GLU A 600 -14.85 -2.81 24.21
CA GLU A 600 -13.98 -3.85 24.72
C GLU A 600 -14.73 -4.71 25.75
N ARG A 601 -14.71 -6.03 25.55
CA ARG A 601 -15.30 -7.02 26.45
C ARG A 601 -14.22 -7.92 27.03
N ARG A 602 -14.19 -8.04 28.36
CA ARG A 602 -13.27 -8.94 29.11
C ARG A 602 -14.10 -9.80 30.07
N GLY A 603 -14.24 -11.08 29.74
CA GLY A 603 -15.18 -11.96 30.43
C GLY A 603 -16.60 -11.39 30.37
N ASN A 604 -17.18 -11.08 31.52
CA ASN A 604 -18.54 -10.52 31.63
C ASN A 604 -18.58 -8.98 31.64
N GLU A 605 -17.42 -8.31 31.70
CA GLU A 605 -17.36 -6.85 31.74
C GLU A 605 -17.28 -6.26 30.33
N THR A 606 -18.06 -5.20 30.08
CA THR A 606 -18.06 -4.45 28.82
C THR A 606 -17.82 -2.98 29.11
N ARG A 607 -16.88 -2.37 28.38
CA ARG A 607 -16.63 -0.93 28.41
C ARG A 607 -16.65 -0.36 27.00
N GLU A 608 -16.97 0.92 26.89
CA GLU A 608 -17.05 1.62 25.62
C GLU A 608 -16.37 2.97 25.68
N PHE A 609 -15.67 3.32 24.60
CA PHE A 609 -15.25 4.69 24.34
C PHE A 609 -16.33 5.35 23.51
N ARG A 610 -17.21 6.10 24.17
CA ARG A 610 -18.36 6.76 23.55
C ARG A 610 -18.13 8.26 23.47
N LEU A 611 -18.47 8.86 22.33
CA LEU A 611 -18.53 10.32 22.22
C LEU A 611 -19.58 10.86 23.17
N LYS A 612 -19.24 11.94 23.89
CA LYS A 612 -20.25 12.63 24.71
C LYS A 612 -21.19 13.44 23.81
N PRO A 613 -22.45 13.64 24.23
CA PRO A 613 -23.37 14.52 23.51
C PRO A 613 -22.75 15.91 23.29
N GLY A 614 -22.71 16.38 22.03
CA GLY A 614 -22.20 17.70 21.66
C GLY A 614 -20.67 17.81 21.48
N GLU A 615 -19.89 16.76 21.74
CA GLU A 615 -18.46 16.76 21.38
C GLU A 615 -18.27 16.65 19.86
N HIS A 616 -17.33 17.42 19.31
CA HIS A 616 -16.88 17.22 17.94
C HIS A 616 -16.30 15.81 17.81
N GLY A 617 -16.91 15.00 16.94
CA GLY A 617 -16.68 13.57 16.96
C GLY A 617 -15.50 13.07 16.13
N TRP A 618 -14.73 13.98 15.53
CA TRP A 618 -13.45 13.66 14.87
C TRP A 618 -12.44 13.20 15.92
N ILE A 619 -11.58 12.24 15.57
CA ILE A 619 -10.53 11.77 16.46
C ILE A 619 -9.16 11.83 15.78
N GLY A 620 -8.13 12.06 16.59
CA GLY A 620 -6.72 12.03 16.24
C GLY A 620 -5.95 11.38 17.38
N TRP A 621 -5.80 10.05 17.38
CA TRP A 621 -5.12 9.33 18.47
C TRP A 621 -3.77 8.81 18.02
N ALA A 622 -2.77 8.98 18.89
CA ALA A 622 -1.46 8.38 18.68
C ALA A 622 -1.48 6.87 18.96
N LEU A 623 -2.14 6.44 20.05
CA LEU A 623 -2.29 5.03 20.39
C LEU A 623 -3.61 4.78 21.13
N TYR A 624 -4.38 3.80 20.67
CA TYR A 624 -5.34 3.08 21.48
C TYR A 624 -4.79 1.69 21.81
N SER A 625 -4.93 1.25 23.06
CA SER A 625 -4.42 -0.04 23.56
C SER A 625 -5.51 -0.82 24.29
N GLY A 626 -6.04 -1.87 23.65
CA GLY A 626 -7.00 -2.83 24.22
C GLY A 626 -6.38 -4.23 24.33
N TRP A 627 -6.66 -4.93 25.43
CA TRP A 627 -5.89 -6.11 25.89
C TRP A 627 -6.72 -7.23 26.49
#